data_AF-A0A831TZL2-F1
#
_entry.id   AF-A0A831TZL2-F1
#
_cell.length_a   1.000
_cell.length_b   1.000
_cell.length_c   1.000
_cell.angle_alpha   90.00
_cell.angle_beta   90.00
_cell.angle_gamma   90.00
#
_symmetry.space_group_name_H-M   'P 1'
#
loop_
_entity.id
_entity.type
_entity.pdbx_description
1 polymer ?
#
loop_
_entity_poly.entity_id
_entity_poly.type
_entity_poly.pdbx_seq_one_letter_code
_entity_poly.pdbx_strand_id
1 'polypeptide(L)' 'MTQERGQWFRHSPFAPWVMAAYHPAFILRMHGAAFEQGRALLVRDLTMARDRVIELRRQLRQGGEPAAPRSLFG' A
#
# COMPACT_ATOMS: atom_id res chain seq x y z
N MET A 1 18.60 -3.07 -0.60
CA MET A 1 17.84 -2.15 -1.48
C MET A 1 16.36 -2.48 -1.38
N THR A 2 15.52 -1.46 -1.25
CA THR A 2 14.05 -1.55 -1.12
C THR A 2 13.38 -0.86 -2.29
N GLN A 3 13.60 -1.35 -3.50
CA GLN A 3 13.16 -0.68 -4.75
C GLN A 3 11.63 -0.60 -4.87
N GLU A 4 10.89 -1.55 -4.30
CA GLU A 4 9.45 -1.69 -4.51
C GLU A 4 8.56 -0.94 -3.50
N ARG A 5 9.12 -0.30 -2.47
CA ARG A 5 8.30 0.38 -1.44
C ARG A 5 7.64 1.65 -1.97
N GLY A 6 6.40 1.88 -1.52
CA GLY A 6 5.61 3.04 -1.92
C GLY A 6 5.07 2.98 -3.36
N GLN A 7 5.32 1.88 -4.08
CA GLN A 7 4.76 1.63 -5.40
C GLN A 7 3.39 0.95 -5.31
N TRP A 8 2.53 1.24 -6.28
CA TRP A 8 1.20 0.65 -6.40
C TRP A 8 1.20 -0.49 -7.41
N PHE A 9 0.84 -1.69 -6.96
CA PHE A 9 0.62 -2.86 -7.79
C PHE A 9 -0.88 -3.07 -8.00
N ARG A 10 -1.28 -3.33 -9.25
CA ARG A 10 -2.69 -3.55 -9.64
C ARG A 10 -2.98 -4.97 -10.12
N HIS A 11 -1.95 -5.83 -10.17
CA HIS A 11 -2.04 -7.21 -10.66
C HIS A 11 -2.15 -8.18 -9.47
N SER A 12 -3.20 -8.05 -8.67
CA SER A 12 -3.48 -8.95 -7.55
C SER A 12 -4.93 -9.46 -7.62
N PRO A 13 -5.17 -10.76 -7.41
CA PRO A 13 -6.52 -11.30 -7.34
C PRO A 13 -7.21 -10.95 -6.02
N PHE A 14 -6.46 -10.48 -5.01
CA PHE A 14 -6.97 -10.25 -3.66
C PHE A 14 -7.41 -8.80 -3.40
N ALA A 15 -6.85 -7.85 -4.15
CA ALA A 15 -7.18 -6.44 -3.99
C ALA A 15 -6.88 -5.65 -5.28
N PRO A 16 -7.69 -4.63 -5.61
CA PRO A 16 -7.47 -3.79 -6.80
C PRO A 16 -6.20 -2.93 -6.70
N TRP A 17 -5.71 -2.69 -5.49
CA TRP A 17 -4.50 -1.93 -5.20
C TRP A 17 -3.73 -2.60 -4.07
N VAL A 18 -2.45 -2.85 -4.30
CA VAL A 18 -1.53 -3.44 -3.33
C VAL A 18 -0.27 -2.56 -3.26
N MET A 19 0.33 -2.44 -2.08
CA MET A 19 1.59 -1.71 -1.88
C MET A 19 2.51 -2.54 -1.00
N ALA A 20 3.80 -2.55 -1.34
CA ALA A 20 4.83 -3.12 -0.49
C ALA A 20 5.24 -2.09 0.59
N ALA A 21 5.25 -2.53 1.85
CA ALA A 21 5.68 -1.75 3.01
C ALA A 21 6.62 -2.59 3.89
N TYR A 22 7.34 -1.94 4.80
CA TYR A 22 8.13 -2.68 5.80
C TYR A 22 7.24 -3.42 6.79
N HIS A 23 7.57 -4.67 7.09
CA HIS A 23 6.88 -5.40 8.15
C HIS A 23 7.22 -4.77 9.53
N PRO A 24 6.24 -4.56 10.43
CA PRO A 24 6.50 -3.95 11.74
C PRO A 24 7.59 -4.66 12.54
N ALA A 25 7.57 -6.00 12.56
CA ALA A 25 8.60 -6.79 13.23
C ALA A 25 10.02 -6.55 12.68
N PHE A 26 10.17 -6.21 11.39
CA PHE A 26 11.48 -5.85 10.83
C PHE A 26 11.97 -4.52 11.41
N ILE A 27 11.08 -3.54 11.55
CA ILE A 27 11.40 -2.24 12.15
C ILE A 27 11.75 -2.37 13.64
N LEU A 28 11.03 -3.21 14.39
CA LEU A 28 11.29 -3.45 15.82
C LEU A 28 12.69 -4.01 16.11
N ARG A 29 13.37 -4.58 15.12
CA ARG A 29 14.75 -5.09 15.23
C ARG A 29 15.81 -4.02 14.93
N MET A 30 15.40 -2.82 14.50
CA MET A 30 16.29 -1.68 14.28
C MET A 30 16.51 -0.90 15.58
N HIS A 31 17.56 -0.09 15.61
CA HIS A 31 17.90 0.73 16.77
C HIS A 31 18.17 2.19 16.40
N GLY A 32 17.87 3.09 17.34
CA GLY A 32 18.14 4.53 17.22
C GLY A 32 17.50 5.15 15.98
N ALA A 33 18.26 5.95 15.23
CA ALA A 33 17.78 6.66 14.05
C ALA A 33 17.18 5.73 12.97
N ALA A 34 17.68 4.50 12.84
CA ALA A 34 17.16 3.54 11.87
C ALA A 34 15.72 3.09 12.22
N PHE A 35 15.43 2.90 13.51
CA PHE A 35 14.08 2.59 13.98
C PHE A 35 13.12 3.74 13.67
N GLU A 36 13.48 4.98 14.03
CA GLU A 36 12.63 6.16 13.79
C GLU A 36 12.35 6.37 12.30
N GLN A 37 13.36 6.21 11.44
CA GLN A 37 13.20 6.29 10.00
C GLN A 37 12.32 5.15 9.47
N GLY A 38 12.55 3.92 9.89
CA GLY A 38 11.76 2.76 9.50
C GLY A 38 10.29 2.91 9.88
N ARG A 39 10.02 3.40 11.11
CA ARG A 39 8.69 3.72 11.60
C ARG A 39 8.03 4.83 10.78
N ALA A 40 8.72 5.93 10.52
CA ALA A 40 8.19 7.04 9.73
C ALA A 40 7.82 6.59 8.30
N LEU A 41 8.65 5.75 7.69
CA LEU A 41 8.38 5.18 6.37
C LEU A 41 7.13 4.29 6.36
N LEU A 42 6.99 3.41 7.35
CA LEU A 42 5.78 2.58 7.47
C LEU A 42 4.51 3.42 7.65
N VAL A 43 4.56 4.45 8.51
CA VAL A 43 3.42 5.37 8.71
C VAL A 43 3.04 6.07 7.41
N ARG A 44 4.04 6.50 6.62
CA ARG A 44 3.80 7.10 5.30
C ARG A 44 3.09 6.12 4.36
N ASP A 45 3.58 4.89 4.26
CA ASP A 45 3.00 3.86 3.38
C ASP A 45 1.53 3.56 3.77
N LEU A 46 1.25 3.43 5.07
CA LEU A 46 -0.12 3.24 5.58
C LEU A 46 -1.03 4.44 5.33
N THR A 47 -0.50 5.66 5.42
CA THR A 47 -1.26 6.90 5.15
C THR A 47 -1.67 6.95 3.68
N MET A 48 -0.74 6.64 2.76
CA MET A 48 -1.04 6.54 1.34
C MET A 48 -2.11 5.48 1.04
N ALA A 49 -2.08 4.34 1.72
CA ALA A 49 -3.12 3.31 1.61
C ALA A 49 -4.48 3.77 2.11
N ARG A 50 -4.53 4.48 3.24
CA ARG A 50 -5.77 5.08 3.75
C ARG A 50 -6.35 6.08 2.76
N ASP A 51 -5.53 6.99 2.22
CA ASP A 51 -6.00 8.02 1.29
C ASP A 51 -6.54 7.40 -0.01
N ARG A 52 -5.90 6.34 -0.50
CA ARG A 52 -6.42 5.57 -1.65
C ARG A 52 -7.78 4.94 -1.35
N VAL A 53 -7.98 4.36 -0.16
CA VAL A 53 -9.28 3.79 0.24
C VAL A 53 -10.36 4.87 0.27
N ILE A 54 -10.04 6.08 0.75
CA ILE A 54 -10.98 7.21 0.76
C ILE A 54 -11.35 7.62 -0.67
N GLU A 55 -10.38 7.71 -1.57
CA GLU A 55 -10.58 8.03 -2.98
C GLU A 55 -11.49 6.99 -3.66
N LEU A 56 -11.19 5.70 -3.51
CA LEU A 56 -11.98 4.61 -4.10
C LEU A 56 -13.42 4.60 -3.57
N ARG A 57 -13.60 4.81 -2.26
CA ARG A 57 -14.94 4.94 -1.66
C ARG A 57 -15.70 6.14 -2.21
N ARG A 58 -15.02 7.25 -2.50
CA ARG A 58 -15.63 8.42 -3.14
C ARG A 58 -16.08 8.11 -4.56
N GLN A 59 -15.23 7.45 -5.36
CA GLN A 59 -15.54 7.05 -6.74
C GLN A 59 -16.74 6.10 -6.80
N LEU A 60 -16.78 5.09 -5.92
CA LEU A 60 -17.91 4.16 -5.81
C LEU A 60 -19.24 4.86 -5.51
N ARG A 61 -19.23 5.87 -4.61
CA ARG A 61 -20.44 6.66 -4.29
C ARG A 61 -20.89 7.54 -5.45
N GLN A 62 -19.99 7.93 -6.33
CA GLN A 62 -20.26 8.78 -7.49
C GLN A 62 -20.65 7.98 -8.74
N GLY A 63 -20.92 6.68 -8.60
CA GLY A 63 -21.34 5.80 -9.70
C GLY A 63 -20.19 5.34 -10.60
N GLY A 64 -18.93 5.54 -10.19
CA GLY A 64 -17.80 4.95 -10.90
C GLY A 64 -17.76 3.44 -10.69
N GLU A 65 -17.74 2.66 -11.78
CA GLU A 65 -17.51 1.21 -11.67
C GLU A 65 -16.17 0.94 -10.98
N PRO A 66 -16.11 -0.01 -10.01
CA PRO A 66 -14.83 -0.43 -9.46
C PRO A 66 -13.97 -1.02 -10.59
N ALA A 67 -12.71 -0.57 -10.68
CA ALA A 67 -11.75 -1.16 -11.60
C ALA A 67 -11.65 -2.68 -11.32
N ALA A 68 -12.16 -3.48 -12.25
CA ALA A 68 -12.17 -4.94 -12.13
C ALA A 68 -10.73 -5.47 -12.02
N PRO A 69 -10.45 -6.44 -11.13
CA PRO A 69 -9.16 -7.12 -11.12
C PRO A 69 -9.01 -7.87 -12.45
N ARG A 70 -7.99 -7.51 -13.24
CA ARG A 70 -7.66 -8.23 -14.48
C ARG A 70 -7.13 -9.62 -14.12
N SER A 71 -7.72 -10.65 -14.76
CA SER A 71 -7.31 -12.06 -14.64
C SER A 71 -5.80 -12.20 -14.88
N LEU A 72 -5.12 -12.93 -13.99
CA LEU A 72 -3.71 -13.29 -14.12
C LEU A 72 -3.47 -14.48 -15.07
N PHE A 73 -4.53 -15.13 -15.55
CA PHE A 73 -4.45 -16.22 -16.52
C PHE A 73 -5.27 -15.84 -17.75
N GLY A 74 -4.54 -15.49 -18.81
CA GLY A 74 -5.03 -15.16 -20.15
C GLY A 74 -3.84 -15.16 -21.10
#